data_AF-A0A9P9GZN8-F1
#
_entry.id   AF-A0A9P9GZN8-F1
#
_cell.length_a   1.000
_cell.length_b   1.000
_cell.length_c   1.000
_cell.angle_alpha   90.00
_cell.angle_beta   90.00
_cell.angle_gamma   90.00
#
_symmetry.space_group_name_H-M   'P 1'
#
loop_
_entity.id
_entity.type
_entity.pdbx_description
1 polymer ?
#
loop_
_entity_poly.entity_id
_entity_poly.type
_entity_poly.pdbx_seq_one_letter_code
_entity_poly.pdbx_strand_id
1 'polypeptide(L)'
;NETTPWLQHTGWPRLFHNRPLGIIAATARKPKPAWNEDYLLGQWHDTALRSPAVVEAQLRVILRGVDIMVDRAYFTLAKTSYRSRCWLNTYWKDTFWPHVFKAVNCLKRYVDVWKRFICYVFRVQHFETHQQQDIYNLRLGRDETAMMRHILYLVALLQ
;
A
#
# COMPACT_ATOMS: atom_id res chain seq x y z
N ASN A 1 -13.49 -22.86 -0.08
CA ASN A 1 -14.14 -22.04 -1.12
C ASN A 1 -14.90 -20.89 -0.47
N GLU A 2 -14.20 -19.78 -0.17
CA GLU A 2 -14.88 -18.53 0.21
C GLU A 2 -15.35 -17.84 -1.08
N THR A 3 -16.61 -18.04 -1.44
CA THR A 3 -17.27 -17.36 -2.57
C THR A 3 -18.31 -16.42 -2.02
N THR A 4 -17.89 -15.30 -1.45
CA THR A 4 -18.83 -14.22 -1.15
C THR A 4 -19.28 -13.57 -2.46
N PRO A 5 -20.53 -13.05 -2.55
CA PRO A 5 -21.02 -12.36 -3.75
C PRO A 5 -20.10 -11.21 -4.20
N TRP A 6 -19.45 -10.54 -3.26
CA TRP A 6 -18.49 -9.48 -3.54
C TRP A 6 -17.25 -10.00 -4.30
N LEU A 7 -16.70 -11.17 -3.92
CA LEU A 7 -15.55 -11.77 -4.62
C LEU A 7 -15.90 -12.16 -6.06
N GLN A 8 -17.13 -12.63 -6.30
CA GLN A 8 -17.61 -12.93 -7.64
C GLN A 8 -17.74 -11.66 -8.49
N HIS A 9 -18.40 -10.62 -7.96
CA HIS A 9 -18.57 -9.35 -8.67
C HIS A 9 -17.26 -8.63 -8.98
N THR A 10 -16.26 -8.76 -8.11
CA THR A 10 -14.92 -8.16 -8.31
C THR A 10 -13.98 -9.04 -9.13
N GLY A 11 -14.44 -10.20 -9.61
CA GLY A 11 -13.67 -11.08 -10.49
C GLY A 11 -12.48 -11.77 -9.83
N TRP A 12 -12.41 -11.78 -8.49
CA TRP A 12 -11.29 -12.39 -7.75
C TRP A 12 -11.02 -13.85 -8.12
N PRO A 13 -12.04 -14.73 -8.27
CA PRO A 13 -11.80 -16.12 -8.69
C PRO A 13 -11.06 -16.23 -10.02
N ARG A 14 -11.31 -15.31 -10.96
CA ARG A 14 -10.63 -15.26 -12.26
C ARG A 14 -9.24 -14.66 -12.12
N LEU A 15 -9.09 -13.56 -11.37
CA LEU A 15 -7.81 -12.85 -11.21
C LEU A 15 -6.74 -13.71 -10.53
N PHE A 16 -7.14 -14.51 -9.53
CA PHE A 16 -6.23 -15.33 -8.74
C PHE A 16 -6.31 -16.82 -9.06
N HIS A 17 -6.93 -17.20 -10.18
CA HIS A 17 -7.00 -18.59 -10.61
C HIS A 17 -5.59 -19.17 -10.79
N ASN A 18 -5.32 -20.31 -10.14
CA ASN A 18 -4.01 -20.99 -10.11
C ASN A 18 -2.84 -20.09 -9.66
N ARG A 19 -3.12 -19.02 -8.90
CA ARG A 19 -2.06 -18.15 -8.35
C ARG A 19 -1.68 -18.57 -6.94
N PRO A 20 -0.41 -18.41 -6.55
CA PRO A 20 0.05 -18.79 -5.22
C PRO A 20 -0.40 -17.76 -4.16
N LEU A 21 -1.64 -17.89 -3.68
CA LEU A 21 -2.27 -16.96 -2.72
C LEU A 21 -1.45 -16.74 -1.46
N GLY A 22 -0.72 -17.76 -0.98
CA GLY A 22 0.17 -17.65 0.17
C GLY A 22 1.30 -16.65 -0.06
N ILE A 23 1.89 -16.67 -1.26
CA ILE A 23 2.95 -15.73 -1.67
C ILE A 23 2.35 -14.33 -1.79
N ILE A 24 1.23 -14.18 -2.50
CA ILE A 24 0.53 -12.88 -2.65
C ILE A 24 0.21 -12.26 -1.29
N ALA A 25 -0.33 -13.05 -0.37
CA ALA A 25 -0.66 -12.59 0.99
C ALA A 25 0.60 -12.22 1.79
N ALA A 26 1.69 -12.98 1.66
CA ALA A 26 2.98 -12.66 2.28
C ALA A 26 3.56 -11.36 1.72
N THR A 27 3.46 -11.14 0.41
CA THR A 27 3.93 -9.93 -0.28
C THR A 27 3.24 -8.66 0.23
N ALA A 28 2.03 -8.74 0.78
CA ALA A 28 1.34 -7.61 1.40
C ALA A 28 1.63 -7.41 2.91
N ARG A 29 2.45 -8.25 3.55
CA ARG A 29 2.75 -8.11 4.99
C ARG A 29 3.69 -6.94 5.25
N LYS A 30 3.46 -6.17 6.31
CA LYS A 30 4.39 -5.08 6.67
C LYS A 30 5.76 -5.66 7.09
N PRO A 31 6.88 -4.98 6.77
CA PRO A 31 8.20 -5.39 7.24
C PRO A 31 8.24 -5.45 8.77
N LYS A 32 8.99 -6.41 9.30
CA LYS A 32 9.24 -6.48 10.75
C LYS A 32 10.17 -5.34 11.18
N PRO A 33 9.96 -4.73 12.36
CA PRO A 33 10.89 -3.77 12.94
C PRO A 33 12.26 -4.44 13.17
N ALA A 34 13.35 -3.72 12.87
CA ALA A 34 14.73 -4.15 13.14
C ALA A 34 15.21 -5.47 12.49
N TRP A 35 14.53 -5.95 11.44
CA TRP A 35 14.93 -7.16 10.70
C TRP A 35 15.79 -6.79 9.47
N ASN A 36 17.08 -7.13 9.48
CA ASN A 36 18.03 -6.87 8.39
C ASN A 36 18.37 -8.13 7.59
N GLU A 37 17.35 -8.93 7.27
CA GLU A 37 17.49 -10.12 6.44
C GLU A 37 16.43 -10.09 5.35
N ASP A 38 16.66 -10.93 4.35
CA ASP A 38 15.71 -11.17 3.28
C ASP A 38 14.40 -11.73 3.83
N TYR A 39 13.29 -11.16 3.36
CA TYR A 39 11.96 -11.58 3.78
C TYR A 39 11.42 -12.68 2.87
N LEU A 40 11.27 -13.90 3.41
CA LEU A 40 10.70 -15.04 2.70
C LEU A 40 9.21 -14.82 2.39
N LEU A 41 8.88 -14.81 1.10
CA LEU A 41 7.51 -14.71 0.60
C LEU A 41 6.86 -16.10 0.41
N GLY A 42 7.67 -17.10 0.05
CA GLY A 42 7.24 -18.48 -0.10
C GLY A 42 8.10 -19.25 -1.09
N GLN A 43 7.61 -20.42 -1.50
CA GLN A 43 8.23 -21.30 -2.48
C GLN A 43 7.45 -21.22 -3.79
N TRP A 44 8.14 -21.01 -4.91
CA TRP A 44 7.56 -20.98 -6.26
C TRP A 44 8.42 -21.82 -7.20
N HIS A 45 7.84 -22.89 -7.77
CA HIS A 45 8.57 -23.88 -8.60
C HIS A 45 9.92 -24.30 -7.97
N ASP A 46 9.87 -24.75 -6.70
CA ASP A 46 11.03 -25.17 -5.90
C ASP A 46 12.09 -24.08 -5.65
N THR A 47 11.80 -22.83 -6.03
CA THR A 47 12.64 -21.67 -5.77
C THR A 47 12.04 -20.83 -4.65
N ALA A 48 12.82 -20.59 -3.60
CA ALA A 48 12.41 -19.72 -2.51
C ALA A 48 12.43 -18.25 -2.96
N LEU A 49 11.25 -17.64 -3.04
CA LEU A 49 11.09 -16.22 -3.35
C LEU A 49 11.28 -15.38 -2.10
N ARG A 50 12.16 -14.39 -2.21
CA ARG A 50 12.50 -13.49 -1.11
C ARG A 50 12.47 -12.04 -1.58
N SER A 51 12.05 -11.16 -0.69
CA SER A 51 12.25 -9.72 -0.82
C SER A 51 13.58 -9.36 -0.16
N PRO A 52 14.52 -8.70 -0.86
CA PRO A 52 15.85 -8.42 -0.32
C PRO A 52 15.82 -7.54 0.95
N ALA A 53 16.78 -7.73 1.85
CA ALA A 53 16.90 -6.95 3.09
C ALA A 53 16.92 -5.43 2.86
N VAL A 54 17.59 -4.98 1.79
CA VAL A 54 17.64 -3.55 1.40
C VAL A 54 16.25 -3.03 1.06
N VAL A 55 15.46 -3.81 0.32
CA VAL A 55 14.07 -3.46 -0.03
C VAL A 55 13.21 -3.39 1.22
N GLU A 56 13.34 -4.34 2.14
CA GLU A 56 12.62 -4.31 3.43
C GLU A 56 13.00 -3.10 4.28
N ALA A 57 14.26 -2.68 4.25
CA ALA A 57 14.72 -1.46 4.92
C ALA A 57 14.10 -0.21 4.29
N GLN A 58 14.08 -0.11 2.96
CA GLN A 58 13.44 1.00 2.25
C GLN A 58 11.92 1.06 2.54
N LEU A 59 11.24 -0.09 2.56
CA LEU A 59 9.83 -0.18 2.93
C LEU A 59 9.58 0.36 4.34
N ARG A 60 10.44 0.06 5.33
CA ARG A 60 10.31 0.63 6.68
C ARG A 60 10.36 2.16 6.67
N VAL A 61 11.27 2.75 5.90
CA VAL A 61 11.39 4.21 5.77
C VAL A 61 10.12 4.79 5.12
N ILE A 62 9.65 4.19 4.03
CA ILE A 62 8.41 4.60 3.35
C ILE A 62 7.21 4.53 4.31
N LEU A 63 7.04 3.43 5.02
CA LEU A 63 5.92 3.25 5.95
C LEU A 63 5.95 4.27 7.10
N ARG A 64 7.14 4.62 7.59
CA ARG A 64 7.32 5.70 8.58
C ARG A 64 6.97 7.07 7.97
N GLY A 65 7.33 7.32 6.72
CA GLY A 65 6.93 8.52 5.99
C GLY A 65 5.41 8.65 5.89
N VAL A 66 4.71 7.55 5.62
CA VAL A 66 3.23 7.51 5.60
C VAL A 66 2.65 7.86 6.97
N ASP A 67 3.20 7.32 8.06
CA ASP A 67 2.76 7.69 9.42
C ASP A 67 2.90 9.20 9.66
N ILE A 68 4.09 9.75 9.39
CA ILE A 68 4.37 11.18 9.58
C ILE A 68 3.41 12.04 8.74
N MET A 69 3.16 11.66 7.49
CA MET A 69 2.25 12.38 6.59
C MET A 69 0.82 12.39 7.15
N VAL A 70 0.32 11.22 7.59
CA VAL A 70 -1.04 11.10 8.14
C VAL A 70 -1.18 11.84 9.46
N ASP A 71 -0.20 11.70 10.36
CA ASP A 71 -0.20 12.38 11.66
C ASP A 71 -0.20 13.90 11.50
N ARG A 72 0.62 14.43 10.58
CA ARG A 72 0.63 15.86 10.25
C ARG A 72 -0.69 16.32 9.67
N ALA A 73 -1.26 15.58 8.72
CA ALA A 73 -2.56 15.91 8.15
C ALA A 73 -3.67 15.92 9.21
N TYR A 74 -3.66 14.94 10.11
CA TYR A 74 -4.61 14.86 11.22
C TYR A 74 -4.44 16.02 12.21
N PHE A 75 -3.19 16.35 12.57
CA PHE A 75 -2.90 17.49 13.45
C PHE A 75 -3.35 18.81 12.84
N THR A 76 -3.05 19.05 11.55
CA THR A 76 -3.51 20.23 10.82
C THR A 76 -5.04 20.29 10.81
N LEU A 77 -5.73 19.18 10.55
CA LEU A 77 -7.19 19.12 10.60
C LEU A 77 -7.71 19.48 12.00
N ALA A 78 -7.11 18.96 13.06
CA ALA A 78 -7.52 19.24 14.44
C ALA A 78 -7.37 20.73 14.82
N LYS A 79 -6.38 21.42 14.25
CA LYS A 79 -6.16 22.86 14.44
C LYS A 79 -6.92 23.75 13.46
N THR A 80 -7.53 23.17 12.42
CA THR A 80 -8.29 23.92 11.41
C THR A 80 -9.61 24.43 12.01
N SER A 81 -9.92 25.71 11.76
CA SER A 81 -11.12 26.37 12.26
C SER A 81 -12.40 25.62 11.88
N TYR A 82 -13.46 25.77 12.69
CA TYR A 82 -14.79 25.21 12.38
C TYR A 82 -15.25 25.58 10.96
N ARG A 83 -15.17 26.87 10.60
CA ARG A 83 -15.64 27.37 9.31
C ARG A 83 -14.89 26.74 8.15
N SER A 84 -13.56 26.64 8.23
CA SER A 84 -12.74 26.00 7.20
C SER A 84 -13.04 24.50 7.10
N ARG A 85 -13.24 23.80 8.22
CA ARG A 85 -13.61 22.36 8.20
C ARG A 85 -14.99 22.11 7.62
N CYS A 86 -15.96 23.00 7.83
CA CYS A 86 -17.24 22.92 7.16
C CYS A 86 -17.08 23.11 5.64
N TRP A 87 -16.30 24.10 5.20
CA TRP A 87 -16.00 24.30 3.77
C TRP A 87 -15.30 23.10 3.12
N LEU A 88 -14.38 22.43 3.81
CA LEU A 88 -13.75 21.19 3.32
C LEU A 88 -14.74 20.05 3.08
N ASN A 89 -15.86 20.05 3.80
CA ASN A 89 -16.92 19.06 3.67
C ASN A 89 -18.06 19.51 2.74
N THR A 90 -18.00 20.76 2.26
CA THR A 90 -19.00 21.32 1.35
C THR A 90 -18.69 20.85 -0.06
N TYR A 91 -19.63 20.11 -0.67
CA TYR A 91 -19.53 19.69 -2.06
C TYR A 91 -19.84 20.82 -3.06
N TRP A 92 -20.81 21.68 -2.74
CA TRP A 92 -21.31 22.74 -3.63
C TRP A 92 -20.65 24.10 -3.34
N LYS A 93 -20.10 24.74 -4.38
CA LYS A 93 -19.34 26.00 -4.26
C LYS A 93 -20.11 27.12 -3.52
N ASP A 94 -21.41 27.24 -3.76
CA ASP A 94 -22.22 28.37 -3.30
C ASP A 94 -23.11 28.06 -2.09
N THR A 95 -23.02 26.85 -1.53
CA THR A 95 -23.88 26.44 -0.41
C THR A 95 -23.05 25.94 0.76
N PHE A 96 -22.88 26.78 1.78
CA PHE A 96 -22.16 26.40 2.99
C PHE A 96 -22.86 25.24 3.73
N TRP A 97 -22.16 24.13 3.92
CA TRP A 97 -22.65 22.98 4.68
C TRP A 97 -22.10 22.99 6.11
N PRO A 98 -22.91 23.22 7.16
CA PRO A 98 -22.44 23.38 8.54
C PRO A 98 -22.11 22.05 9.23
N HIS A 99 -21.48 21.12 8.52
CA HIS A 99 -20.96 19.88 9.10
C HIS A 99 -19.46 19.81 8.86
N VAL A 100 -18.69 19.87 9.95
CA VAL A 100 -17.24 19.82 9.88
C VAL A 100 -16.74 18.52 9.26
N PHE A 101 -15.75 18.63 8.37
CA PHE A 101 -14.93 17.51 7.99
C PHE A 101 -14.21 16.95 9.23
N LYS A 102 -14.30 15.63 9.43
CA LYS A 102 -13.66 14.91 10.53
C LYS A 102 -12.95 13.70 9.96
N ALA A 103 -11.89 13.27 10.62
CA ALA A 103 -11.31 11.97 10.35
C ALA A 103 -12.34 10.86 10.61
N VAL A 104 -12.34 9.84 9.76
CA VAL A 104 -13.17 8.65 9.96
C VAL A 104 -12.66 7.81 11.14
N ASN A 105 -13.57 7.21 11.90
CA ASN A 105 -13.23 6.38 13.06
C ASN A 105 -12.33 5.19 12.69
N CYS A 106 -12.43 4.71 11.45
CA CYS A 106 -11.63 3.61 10.93
C CYS A 106 -10.31 4.05 10.26
N LEU A 107 -9.89 5.31 10.40
CA LEU A 107 -8.70 5.86 9.72
C LEU A 107 -7.46 4.98 9.94
N LYS A 108 -7.21 4.55 11.17
CA LYS A 108 -6.08 3.66 11.49
C LYS A 108 -6.13 2.35 10.69
N ARG A 109 -7.31 1.76 10.54
CA ARG A 109 -7.51 0.54 9.74
C ARG A 109 -7.31 0.81 8.25
N TYR A 110 -7.80 1.94 7.76
CA TYR A 110 -7.62 2.34 6.37
C TYR A 110 -6.14 2.56 6.03
N VAL A 111 -5.42 3.28 6.90
CA VAL A 111 -3.96 3.50 6.77
C VAL A 111 -3.20 2.18 6.81
N ASP A 112 -3.58 1.25 7.70
CA ASP A 112 -2.96 -0.08 7.75
C ASP A 112 -3.12 -0.86 6.43
N VAL A 113 -4.32 -0.84 5.85
CA VAL A 113 -4.58 -1.45 4.53
C VAL A 113 -3.74 -0.78 3.44
N TRP A 114 -3.65 0.55 3.44
CA TRP A 114 -2.81 1.29 2.50
C TRP A 114 -1.33 0.94 2.61
N LYS A 115 -0.80 0.80 3.83
CA LYS A 115 0.59 0.38 4.04
C LYS A 115 0.85 -1.02 3.50
N ARG A 116 -0.09 -1.95 3.70
CA ARG A 116 -0.01 -3.31 3.15
C ARG A 116 -0.01 -3.30 1.63
N PHE A 117 -0.83 -2.44 1.02
CA PHE A 117 -0.85 -2.24 -0.43
C PHE A 117 0.48 -1.65 -0.93
N ILE A 118 1.04 -0.65 -0.26
CA ILE A 118 2.36 -0.09 -0.58
C ILE A 118 3.43 -1.20 -0.54
N CYS A 119 3.50 -1.98 0.55
CA CYS A 119 4.42 -3.11 0.64
C CYS A 119 4.24 -4.09 -0.52
N TYR A 120 2.99 -4.40 -0.86
CA TYR A 120 2.69 -5.29 -1.97
C TYR A 120 3.28 -4.77 -3.29
N VAL A 121 2.95 -3.55 -3.68
CA VAL A 121 3.33 -3.00 -4.98
C VAL A 121 4.86 -2.83 -5.10
N PHE A 122 5.52 -2.28 -4.07
CA PHE A 122 6.97 -2.11 -4.07
C PHE A 122 7.71 -3.45 -4.11
N ARG A 123 7.27 -4.48 -3.37
CA ARG A 123 7.90 -5.82 -3.48
C ARG A 123 7.71 -6.43 -4.86
N VAL A 124 6.51 -6.31 -5.44
CA VAL A 124 6.24 -6.85 -6.79
C VAL A 124 7.17 -6.22 -7.83
N GLN A 125 7.45 -4.92 -7.72
CA GLN A 125 8.35 -4.20 -8.63
C GLN A 125 9.76 -4.79 -8.69
N HIS A 126 10.24 -5.42 -7.61
CA HIS A 126 11.58 -6.01 -7.55
C HIS A 126 11.70 -7.37 -8.25
N PHE A 127 10.58 -7.98 -8.62
CA PHE A 127 10.58 -9.23 -9.40
C PHE A 127 10.67 -8.97 -10.90
N GLU A 128 11.11 -9.96 -11.65
CA GLU A 128 11.14 -9.89 -13.10
C GLU A 128 9.73 -9.84 -13.71
N THR A 129 9.59 -9.25 -14.90
CA THR A 129 8.30 -9.08 -15.58
C THR A 129 7.51 -10.39 -15.71
N HIS A 130 8.20 -11.52 -15.96
CA HIS A 130 7.54 -12.82 -16.06
C HIS A 130 6.97 -13.27 -14.70
N GLN A 131 7.70 -13.09 -13.61
CA GLN A 131 7.24 -13.39 -12.25
C GLN A 131 6.11 -12.47 -11.82
N GLN A 132 6.17 -11.18 -12.19
CA GLN A 132 5.09 -10.21 -11.94
C GLN A 132 3.77 -10.68 -12.57
N GLN A 133 3.83 -11.21 -13.80
CA GLN A 133 2.66 -11.72 -14.51
C GLN A 133 2.19 -13.08 -13.98
N ASP A 134 3.11 -14.01 -13.71
CA ASP A 134 2.80 -15.40 -13.35
C ASP A 134 2.35 -15.57 -11.90
N ILE A 135 2.89 -14.77 -10.99
CA ILE A 135 2.57 -14.87 -9.56
C ILE A 135 1.46 -13.89 -9.21
N TYR A 136 1.57 -12.65 -9.69
CA TYR A 136 0.76 -11.53 -9.20
C TYR A 136 -0.30 -11.07 -10.21
N ASN A 137 -0.21 -11.48 -11.47
CA ASN A 137 -1.04 -10.97 -12.56
C ASN A 137 -1.07 -9.44 -12.60
N LEU A 138 0.05 -8.81 -12.24
CA LEU A 138 0.21 -7.37 -12.17
C LEU A 138 1.18 -6.93 -13.26
N ARG A 139 0.78 -5.92 -14.03
CA ARG A 139 1.65 -5.24 -14.97
C ARG A 139 1.72 -3.77 -14.58
N LEU A 140 2.86 -3.36 -14.05
CA LEU A 140 3.13 -1.94 -13.82
C LEU A 140 3.42 -1.27 -15.16
N GLY A 141 2.79 -0.13 -15.41
CA GLY A 141 3.11 0.68 -16.58
C GLY A 141 4.46 1.38 -16.43
N ARG A 142 4.87 2.08 -17.48
CA ARG A 142 6.17 2.76 -17.54
C ARG A 142 6.26 3.86 -16.50
N ASP A 143 5.22 4.66 -16.37
CA ASP A 143 5.19 5.84 -15.50
C ASP A 143 5.11 5.43 -14.04
N GLU A 144 4.30 4.43 -13.68
CA GLU A 144 4.27 3.91 -12.31
C GLU A 144 5.64 3.33 -11.93
N THR A 145 6.25 2.56 -12.83
CA THR A 145 7.58 1.98 -12.57
C THR A 145 8.64 3.08 -12.39
N ALA A 146 8.61 4.13 -13.22
CA ALA A 146 9.54 5.25 -13.11
C ALA A 146 9.36 6.01 -11.79
N MET A 147 8.12 6.30 -11.41
CA MET A 147 7.80 6.97 -10.15
C MET A 147 8.25 6.14 -8.94
N MET A 148 7.97 4.83 -8.94
CA MET A 148 8.37 3.96 -7.84
C MET A 148 9.90 3.84 -7.72
N ARG A 149 10.63 3.73 -8.85
CA ARG A 149 12.10 3.78 -8.83
C ARG A 149 12.62 5.10 -8.27
N HIS A 150 11.99 6.21 -8.64
CA HIS A 150 12.36 7.52 -8.10
C HIS A 150 12.13 7.60 -6.59
N ILE A 151 11.01 7.08 -6.09
CA ILE A 151 10.74 7.00 -4.64
C ILE A 151 11.82 6.17 -3.94
N LEU A 152 12.16 4.99 -4.46
CA LEU A 152 13.22 4.15 -3.88
C LEU A 152 14.59 4.84 -3.88
N TYR A 153 14.91 5.58 -4.94
CA TYR A 153 16.11 6.40 -5.00
C TYR A 153 16.13 7.48 -3.90
N LEU A 154 15.04 8.25 -3.75
CA LEU A 154 14.93 9.26 -2.69
C LEU A 154 15.04 8.64 -1.29
N VAL A 155 14.44 7.47 -1.08
CA VAL A 155 14.51 6.76 0.19
C VAL A 155 15.93 6.29 0.50
N ALA A 156 16.68 5.83 -0.50
CA ALA A 156 18.07 5.43 -0.32
C ALA A 156 18.98 6.60 0.10
N LEU A 157 18.62 7.85 -0.25
CA LEU A 157 19.33 9.05 0.21
C LEU A 157 19.06 9.40 1.69
N LEU A 158 18.03 8.80 2.29
CA LEU A 158 17.64 9.04 3.69
C LEU A 158 18.20 7.95 4.65
N GLN A 159 18.87 6.94 4.11
CA GLN A 159 19.48 5.82 4.85
C GLN A 159 20.97 6.05 5.02
#